data_AF-A0ABC8K770-F1
#
_entry.id   AF-A0ABC8K770-F1
#
_cell.length_a   1.000
_cell.length_b   1.000
_cell.length_c   1.000
_cell.angle_alpha   90.00
_cell.angle_beta   90.00
_cell.angle_gamma   90.00
#
_symmetry.space_group_name_H-M   'P 1'
#
loop_
_entity.id
_entity.type
_entity.pdbx_description
1 polymer ?
#
loop_
_entity_poly.entity_id
_entity_poly.type
_entity_poly.pdbx_seq_one_letter_code
_entity_poly.pdbx_strand_id
1 'polypeptide(L)'
;MKLAHVLLSQVKHLEAEDMRRQHFSSISMSIQAMHSLLSRVPLREGAKVNIESAVTIFQKGEAASDAIISTVNSFAPTIEDIVPLASQLAEVVAQEKLMLEQCLKIL
;
A
#
# COMPACT_ATOMS: atom_id res chain seq x y z
N MET A 1 -15.84 24.11 -20.59
CA MET A 1 -15.50 22.69 -20.76
C MET A 1 -15.61 21.96 -19.42
N LYS A 2 -16.75 21.31 -19.13
CA LYS A 2 -16.98 20.62 -17.84
C LYS A 2 -16.10 19.37 -17.67
N LEU A 3 -15.86 18.63 -18.75
CA LEU A 3 -15.04 17.40 -18.76
C LEU A 3 -13.60 17.65 -18.32
N ALA A 4 -12.96 18.71 -18.83
CA ALA A 4 -11.61 19.09 -18.43
C ALA A 4 -11.51 19.41 -16.93
N HIS A 5 -12.58 19.95 -16.34
CA HIS A 5 -12.61 20.26 -14.90
C HIS A 5 -12.78 19.00 -14.05
N VAL A 6 -13.62 18.05 -14.49
CA VAL A 6 -13.78 16.74 -13.86
C VAL A 6 -12.47 15.95 -13.91
N LEU A 7 -11.82 15.89 -15.08
CA LEU A 7 -10.52 15.22 -15.24
C LEU A 7 -9.44 15.87 -14.36
N LEU A 8 -9.39 17.20 -14.29
CA LEU A 8 -8.42 17.90 -13.43
C LEU A 8 -8.68 17.66 -11.94
N SER A 9 -9.95 17.55 -11.50
CA SER A 9 -10.27 17.18 -10.12
C SER A 9 -9.87 15.75 -9.78
N GLN A 10 -9.95 14.83 -10.74
CA GLN A 10 -9.53 13.43 -10.59
C GLN A 10 -7.99 13.31 -10.51
N VAL A 11 -7.25 14.11 -11.29
CA VAL A 11 -5.77 14.16 -11.23
C VAL A 11 -5.27 14.57 -9.83
N LYS A 12 -5.96 15.49 -9.16
CA LYS A 12 -5.65 15.86 -7.76
C LYS A 12 -5.78 14.71 -6.77
N HIS A 13 -6.63 13.73 -7.03
CA HIS A 13 -6.71 12.51 -6.22
C HIS A 13 -5.59 11.53 -6.55
N LEU A 14 -5.04 11.56 -7.77
CA LEU A 14 -3.86 10.78 -8.18
C LEU A 14 -2.54 11.37 -7.63
N GLU A 15 -2.52 12.66 -7.28
CA GLU A 15 -1.44 13.31 -6.52
C GLU A 15 -1.26 12.74 -5.09
N ALA A 16 -2.07 11.75 -4.69
CA ALA A 16 -1.83 10.83 -3.58
C ALA A 16 -0.51 10.01 -3.66
N GLU A 17 0.35 10.28 -4.64
CA GLU A 17 1.78 9.92 -4.68
C GLU A 17 2.48 10.00 -3.33
N ASP A 18 2.18 11.03 -2.53
CA ASP A 18 2.81 11.23 -1.23
C ASP A 18 2.39 10.17 -0.20
N MET A 19 1.12 9.75 -0.20
CA MET A 19 0.66 8.62 0.60
C MET A 19 1.33 7.32 0.15
N ARG A 20 1.50 7.10 -1.15
CA ARG A 20 2.17 5.89 -1.67
C ARG A 20 3.63 5.82 -1.24
N ARG A 21 4.36 6.94 -1.33
CA ARG A 21 5.75 7.03 -0.86
C ARG A 21 5.86 6.83 0.64
N GLN A 22 4.94 7.39 1.42
CA GLN A 22 4.89 7.20 2.86
C GLN A 22 4.62 5.73 3.24
N HIS A 23 3.67 5.06 2.57
CA HIS A 23 3.40 3.63 2.78
C HIS A 23 4.61 2.75 2.43
N PHE A 24 5.25 3.00 1.29
CA PHE A 24 6.45 2.27 0.88
C PHE A 24 7.62 2.45 1.85
N SER A 25 7.80 3.67 2.37
CA SER A 25 8.79 3.97 3.41
C SER A 25 8.49 3.20 4.70
N SER A 26 7.24 3.23 5.18
CA SER A 26 6.85 2.51 6.40
C SER A 26 7.06 1.00 6.27
N ILE A 27 6.71 0.41 5.13
CA ILE A 27 6.95 -1.01 4.85
C ILE A 27 8.46 -1.31 4.84
N SER A 28 9.26 -0.48 4.18
CA SER A 28 10.72 -0.65 4.14
C SER A 28 11.36 -0.58 5.52
N MET A 29 10.92 0.36 6.36
CA MET A 29 11.38 0.48 7.75
C MET A 29 11.01 -0.76 8.58
N SER A 30 9.81 -1.30 8.41
CA SER A 30 9.37 -2.54 9.06
C SER A 30 10.21 -3.75 8.64
N ILE A 31 10.52 -3.89 7.35
CA ILE A 31 11.43 -4.95 6.85
C ILE A 31 12.82 -4.81 7.46
N GLN A 32 13.36 -3.59 7.49
CA GLN A 32 14.68 -3.33 8.07
C GLN A 32 14.73 -3.62 9.57
N ALA A 33 13.67 -3.27 10.31
CA ALA A 33 13.55 -3.58 11.74
C ALA A 33 13.52 -5.09 11.99
N MET A 34 12.75 -5.86 11.21
CA MET A 34 12.74 -7.32 11.29
C MET A 34 14.10 -7.94 10.95
N HIS A 35 14.74 -7.47 9.88
CA HIS A 35 16.07 -7.94 9.51
C HIS A 35 17.10 -7.67 10.61
N SER A 36 17.04 -6.50 11.25
CA SER A 36 17.89 -6.16 12.41
C SER A 36 17.60 -7.01 13.64
N LEU A 37 16.38 -7.49 13.83
CA LEU A 37 16.04 -8.39 14.93
C LEU A 37 16.58 -9.80 14.65
N LEU A 38 16.34 -10.32 13.45
CA LEU A 38 16.81 -11.64 13.02
C LEU A 38 18.34 -11.76 13.05
N SER A 39 19.07 -10.72 12.67
CA SER A 39 20.54 -10.70 12.71
C SER A 39 21.13 -10.74 14.13
N ARG A 40 20.32 -10.40 15.15
CA ARG A 40 20.71 -10.43 16.56
C ARG A 40 20.30 -11.73 17.26
N VAL A 41 19.58 -12.62 16.58
CA VAL A 41 19.26 -13.94 17.13
C VAL A 41 20.53 -14.80 17.06
N PRO A 42 21.01 -15.34 18.19
CA PRO A 42 22.23 -16.14 18.24
C PRO A 42 21.96 -17.54 17.68
N LEU A 43 21.94 -17.69 16.37
CA LEU A 43 21.73 -18.99 15.71
C LEU A 43 23.02 -19.79 15.50
N ARG A 44 24.14 -19.35 16.09
CA ARG A 44 25.45 -20.00 15.91
C ARG A 44 25.77 -20.91 17.07
N GLU A 45 26.11 -22.15 16.75
CA GLU A 45 26.44 -23.21 17.72
C GLU A 45 27.58 -22.74 18.66
N GLY A 46 27.33 -22.81 19.97
CA GLY A 46 28.26 -22.35 21.01
C GLY A 46 28.11 -20.89 21.46
N ALA A 47 27.17 -20.11 20.90
CA ALA A 47 26.89 -18.76 21.37
C ALA A 47 26.28 -18.77 22.79
N LYS A 48 26.96 -18.12 23.75
CA LYS A 48 26.39 -17.84 25.08
C LYS A 48 25.41 -16.69 24.95
N VAL A 49 24.11 -16.95 25.11
CA VAL A 49 23.10 -15.89 25.16
C VAL A 49 22.51 -15.75 26.55
N ASN A 50 22.28 -14.51 26.97
CA ASN A 50 21.41 -14.23 28.10
C ASN A 50 19.96 -14.52 27.65
N ILE A 51 19.34 -15.54 28.25
CA ILE A 51 17.98 -16.00 27.95
C ILE A 51 16.96 -14.87 28.11
N GLU A 52 17.07 -14.06 29.15
CA GLU A 52 16.17 -12.92 29.40
C GLU A 52 16.26 -11.88 28.28
N SER A 53 17.47 -11.60 27.80
CA SER A 53 17.67 -10.71 26.66
C SER A 53 17.10 -11.30 25.36
N ALA A 54 17.23 -12.61 25.15
CA ALA A 54 16.69 -13.30 23.99
C ALA A 54 15.16 -13.25 23.99
N VAL A 55 14.53 -13.55 25.12
CA VAL A 55 13.06 -13.44 25.31
C VAL A 55 12.59 -12.03 24.99
N THR A 56 13.30 -11.01 25.47
CA THR A 56 12.95 -9.60 25.21
C THR A 56 13.05 -9.26 23.71
N ILE A 57 14.04 -9.79 23.00
CA ILE A 57 14.20 -9.59 21.55
C ILE A 57 13.05 -10.28 20.79
N PHE A 58 12.69 -11.50 21.18
CA PHE A 58 11.58 -12.23 20.56
C PHE A 58 10.23 -11.55 20.79
N GLN A 59 9.94 -11.09 22.01
CA GLN A 59 8.71 -10.33 22.31
C GLN A 59 8.61 -9.04 21.49
N LYS A 60 9.73 -8.33 21.28
CA LYS A 60 9.77 -7.16 20.40
C LYS A 60 9.54 -7.53 18.93
N GLY A 61 10.03 -8.68 18.50
CA GLY A 61 9.78 -9.21 17.16
C GLY A 61 8.33 -9.61 16.93
N GLU A 62 7.72 -10.26 17.91
CA GLU A 62 6.29 -10.61 17.90
C GLU A 62 5.42 -9.36 17.81
N ALA A 63 5.63 -8.37 18.68
CA ALA A 63 4.90 -7.10 18.64
C ALA A 63 5.08 -6.34 17.31
N ALA A 64 6.29 -6.37 16.73
CA ALA A 64 6.54 -5.77 15.42
C ALA A 64 5.79 -6.53 14.30
N SER A 65 5.75 -7.86 14.36
CA SER A 65 5.01 -8.70 13.41
C SER A 65 3.51 -8.44 13.49
N ASP A 66 2.94 -8.37 14.69
CA ASP A 66 1.53 -8.06 14.91
C ASP A 66 1.15 -6.68 14.37
N ALA A 67 2.01 -5.67 14.60
CA ALA A 67 1.82 -4.33 14.07
C ALA A 67 1.85 -4.31 12.53
N ILE A 68 2.73 -5.10 11.90
CA ILE A 68 2.79 -5.24 10.43
C ILE A 68 1.52 -5.90 9.92
N ILE A 69 1.09 -7.02 10.52
CA ILE A 69 -0.13 -7.75 10.13
C ILE A 69 -1.35 -6.83 10.25
N SER A 70 -1.49 -6.12 11.37
CA SER A 70 -2.57 -5.16 11.59
C SER A 70 -2.56 -4.05 10.54
N THR A 71 -1.40 -3.48 10.25
CA THR A 71 -1.23 -2.43 9.23
C THR A 71 -1.62 -2.94 7.85
N VAL A 72 -1.15 -4.10 7.43
CA VAL A 72 -1.49 -4.71 6.13
C VAL A 72 -2.99 -4.99 6.03
N ASN A 73 -3.59 -5.57 7.07
CA ASN A 73 -5.02 -5.89 7.10
C ASN A 73 -5.89 -4.62 7.07
N SER A 74 -5.42 -3.50 7.60
CA SER A 74 -6.14 -2.22 7.52
C SER A 74 -6.31 -1.70 6.09
N PHE A 75 -5.44 -2.12 5.16
CA PHE A 75 -5.52 -1.76 3.74
C PHE A 75 -6.32 -2.74 2.88
N ALA A 76 -6.59 -3.96 3.38
CA ALA A 76 -7.34 -4.97 2.63
C ALA A 76 -8.72 -4.49 2.13
N PRO A 77 -9.53 -3.78 2.95
CA PRO A 77 -10.84 -3.28 2.50
C PRO A 77 -10.71 -2.29 1.33
N THR A 78 -9.70 -1.41 1.38
CA THR A 78 -9.45 -0.42 0.34
C THR A 78 -9.07 -1.07 -1.00
N ILE A 79 -8.34 -2.19 -0.96
CA ILE A 79 -7.92 -2.91 -2.16
C ILE A 79 -9.10 -3.64 -2.81
N GLU A 80 -10.00 -4.23 -2.01
CA GLU A 80 -11.20 -4.91 -2.51
C GLU A 80 -12.17 -3.93 -3.18
N ASP A 81 -12.32 -2.72 -2.65
CA ASP A 81 -13.22 -1.69 -3.19
C ASP A 81 -12.67 -0.97 -4.44
N ILE A 82 -11.34 -0.96 -4.62
CA ILE A 82 -10.70 -0.32 -5.79
C ILE A 82 -10.99 -1.08 -7.09
N VAL A 83 -11.06 -2.41 -7.05
CA VAL A 83 -11.28 -3.24 -8.25
C VAL A 83 -12.63 -2.94 -8.93
N PRO A 84 -13.79 -2.99 -8.22
CA PRO A 84 -15.08 -2.67 -8.83
C PRO A 84 -15.15 -1.19 -9.24
N LEU A 85 -14.55 -0.28 -8.48
CA LEU A 85 -14.51 1.15 -8.83
C LEU A 85 -13.72 1.40 -10.13
N ALA A 86 -12.58 0.73 -10.30
CA ALA A 86 -11.77 0.80 -11.52
C ALA A 86 -12.54 0.25 -12.73
N SER A 87 -13.31 -0.83 -12.55
CA SER A 87 -14.18 -1.39 -13.58
C SER A 87 -15.28 -0.41 -14.00
N GLN A 88 -15.97 0.20 -13.03
CA GLN A 88 -17.00 1.21 -13.31
C GLN A 88 -16.41 2.43 -14.03
N LEU A 89 -15.23 2.89 -13.62
CA LEU A 89 -14.56 4.01 -14.26
C LEU A 89 -14.18 3.69 -15.70
N ALA A 90 -13.69 2.47 -15.98
CA ALA A 90 -13.37 2.04 -17.34
C ALA A 90 -14.61 2.02 -18.24
N GLU A 91 -15.75 1.59 -17.72
CA GLU A 91 -17.03 1.61 -18.44
C GLU A 91 -17.48 3.04 -18.77
N VAL A 92 -17.45 3.94 -17.79
CA VAL A 92 -17.81 5.36 -18.00
C VAL A 92 -16.89 6.01 -19.03
N VAL A 93 -15.58 5.78 -18.93
CA VAL A 93 -14.60 6.32 -19.90
C VAL A 93 -14.84 5.78 -21.31
N ALA A 94 -15.19 4.50 -21.45
CA ALA A 94 -15.53 3.92 -22.76
C ALA A 94 -16.80 4.54 -23.35
N GLN A 95 -17.83 4.76 -22.53
CA GLN A 95 -19.07 5.42 -22.96
C GLN A 95 -18.84 6.87 -23.37
N GLU A 96 -18.13 7.66 -22.56
CA GLU A 96 -17.81 9.06 -22.88
C GLU A 96 -16.99 9.19 -24.17
N LYS A 97 -16.01 8.29 -24.37
CA LYS A 97 -15.24 8.23 -25.61
C LYS A 97 -16.13 7.94 -26.83
N LEU A 98 -17.03 6.97 -26.74
CA LEU A 98 -17.95 6.63 -27.82
C LEU A 98 -18.84 7.83 -28.20
N MET A 99 -19.37 8.54 -27.20
CA MET A 99 -20.21 9.72 -27.44
C MET A 99 -19.43 10.85 -28.11
N LEU A 100 -18.18 11.09 -27.71
CA LEU A 100 -17.31 12.07 -28.36
C LEU A 100 -17.01 11.70 -29.81
N GLU A 101 -16.71 10.42 -30.09
CA GLU A 101 -16.49 9.92 -31.45
C GLU A 101 -17.73 10.06 -32.33
N GLN A 102 -18.93 9.85 -31.76
CA GLN A 102 -20.19 10.06 -32.46
C GLN A 102 -20.42 11.54 -32.78
N CYS A 103 -20.21 12.44 -31.82
CA CYS A 103 -20.31 13.88 -32.09
C CYS A 103 -19.34 14.34 -33.19
N LEU A 104 -18.10 13.84 -33.19
CA LEU A 104 -17.10 14.14 -34.22
C LEU A 104 -17.46 13.61 -35.61
N LYS A 105 -18.26 12.55 -35.71
CA LYS A 105 -18.71 11.98 -37.00
C LYS A 105 -19.90 12.74 -37.61
N ILE A 106 -20.62 13.51 -36.81
CA ILE A 106 -21.85 14.23 -37.21
C ILE A 106 -21.53 15.73 -37.48
N LEU A 107 -20.33 16.18 -37.14
CA LEU A 107 -19.78 17.51 -37.43
C LEU A 107 -19.00 17.52 -38.75
#